data_AF-A0AAE7NWT0-F1
#
_entry.id   AF-A0AAE7NWT0-F1
#
_cell.length_a   1.000
_cell.length_b   1.000
_cell.length_c   1.000
_cell.angle_alpha   90.00
_cell.angle_beta   90.00
_cell.angle_gamma   90.00
#
_symmetry.space_group_name_H-M   'P 1'
#
loop_
_entity.id
_entity.type
_entity.pdbx_description
1 polymer ?
#
loop_
_entity_poly.entity_id
_entity_poly.type
_entity_poly.pdbx_seq_one_letter_code
_entity_poly.pdbx_strand_id
1 'polypeptide(L)'
;MGRPLGSPNREKPFQDALRIALRNRPLALRRVADQLLDKAEQGNLAYIRELVDRLDGKPVQVVDRRDVPIEELSDAELYRIAAGGGLSPDTMLLMPPAKVRSDDPS
;
A
#
# COMPACT_ATOMS: atom_id res chain seq x y z
N MET A 1 6.49 -15.43 4.08
CA MET A 1 7.54 -14.71 3.32
C MET A 1 6.85 -13.81 2.30
N GLY A 2 6.82 -12.50 2.54
CA GLY A 2 6.25 -11.53 1.60
C GLY A 2 7.19 -11.27 0.42
N ARG A 3 6.64 -10.92 -0.75
CA ARG A 3 7.43 -10.71 -1.97
C ARG A 3 8.28 -9.42 -1.86
N PRO A 4 9.55 -9.42 -2.33
CA PRO A 4 10.42 -8.24 -2.26
C PRO A 4 9.82 -7.03 -2.98
N LEU A 5 9.96 -5.87 -2.35
CA LEU A 5 9.51 -4.57 -2.85
C LEU A 5 10.23 -4.26 -4.18
N GLY A 6 9.49 -3.90 -5.23
CA GLY A 6 10.05 -3.57 -6.54
C GLY A 6 10.16 -4.73 -7.55
N SER A 7 9.74 -5.95 -7.20
CA SER A 7 9.63 -7.03 -8.20
C SER A 7 8.66 -6.61 -9.32
N PRO A 8 9.08 -6.58 -10.60
CA PRO A 8 8.20 -6.23 -11.70
C PRO A 8 7.08 -7.26 -11.74
N ASN A 9 5.87 -6.82 -11.40
CA ASN A 9 4.68 -7.65 -11.31
C ASN A 9 4.19 -7.97 -12.74
N ARG A 10 4.99 -8.76 -13.48
CA ARG A 10 4.80 -9.07 -14.89
C ARG A 10 3.59 -9.97 -15.13
N GLU A 11 3.32 -10.87 -14.19
CA GLU A 11 2.20 -11.78 -14.29
C GLU A 11 1.06 -11.28 -13.42
N LYS A 12 -0.06 -10.89 -14.05
CA LYS A 12 -1.29 -10.51 -13.38
C LYS A 12 -2.36 -11.56 -13.69
N PRO A 13 -2.23 -12.80 -13.15
CA PRO A 13 -3.04 -13.94 -13.58
C PRO A 13 -4.53 -13.70 -13.42
N PHE A 14 -4.94 -12.98 -12.37
CA PHE A 14 -6.34 -12.58 -12.19
C PHE A 14 -6.83 -11.62 -13.28
N GLN A 15 -6.02 -10.63 -13.67
CA GLN A 15 -6.37 -9.70 -14.73
C GLN A 15 -6.54 -10.44 -16.07
N ASP A 16 -5.69 -11.42 -16.34
CA ASP A 16 -5.77 -12.22 -17.56
C ASP A 16 -7.00 -13.14 -17.57
N ALA A 17 -7.28 -13.80 -16.45
CA ALA A 17 -8.53 -14.57 -16.29
C ALA A 17 -9.78 -13.69 -16.45
N LEU A 18 -9.76 -12.47 -15.89
CA LEU A 18 -10.85 -11.52 -16.03
C LEU A 18 -11.03 -11.07 -17.49
N ARG A 19 -9.94 -10.79 -18.21
CA ARG A 19 -9.99 -10.46 -19.65
C ARG A 19 -10.60 -11.60 -20.46
N ILE A 20 -10.21 -12.85 -20.19
CA ILE A 20 -10.79 -14.03 -20.85
C ILE A 20 -12.29 -14.13 -20.55
N ALA A 21 -12.69 -13.99 -19.28
CA ALA A 21 -14.08 -14.03 -18.87
C ALA A 21 -14.93 -12.94 -19.56
N LEU A 22 -14.39 -11.72 -19.69
CA LEU A 22 -15.05 -10.60 -20.34
C LEU A 22 -15.19 -10.79 -21.85
N ARG A 23 -14.17 -11.35 -22.52
CA ARG A 23 -14.28 -11.70 -23.96
C ARG A 23 -15.42 -12.67 -24.23
N ASN A 24 -15.65 -13.63 -23.34
CA ASN A 24 -16.75 -14.60 -23.45
C ASN A 24 -18.11 -14.02 -23.02
N ARG A 25 -18.14 -12.85 -22.37
CA ARG A 25 -19.34 -12.21 -21.83
C ARG A 25 -19.31 -10.70 -22.10
N PRO A 26 -19.43 -10.26 -23.36
CA PRO A 26 -19.24 -8.85 -23.72
C PRO A 26 -20.22 -7.88 -23.03
N LEU A 27 -21.41 -8.36 -22.65
CA LEU A 27 -22.42 -7.57 -21.94
C LEU A 27 -22.26 -7.56 -20.41
N ALA A 28 -21.29 -8.29 -19.84
CA ALA A 28 -21.14 -8.40 -18.39
C ALA A 28 -20.86 -7.04 -17.73
N LEU A 29 -19.98 -6.22 -18.32
CA LEU A 29 -19.69 -4.89 -17.78
C LEU A 29 -20.90 -3.96 -17.82
N ARG A 30 -21.71 -4.04 -18.88
CA ARG A 30 -22.96 -3.27 -18.96
C ARG A 30 -23.91 -3.66 -17.83
N ARG A 31 -24.13 -4.95 -17.58
CA ARG A 31 -24.99 -5.42 -16.48
C ARG A 31 -24.47 -4.97 -15.11
N VAL A 32 -23.16 -4.95 -14.92
CA VAL A 32 -22.55 -4.44 -13.68
C VAL A 32 -22.77 -2.93 -13.55
N ALA A 33 -22.69 -2.17 -14.65
CA ALA A 33 -22.99 -0.75 -14.66
C ALA A 33 -24.48 -0.46 -14.39
N ASP A 34 -25.39 -1.26 -14.95
CA ASP A 34 -26.84 -1.16 -14.67
C ASP A 34 -27.09 -1.40 -13.17
N GLN A 35 -26.49 -2.42 -12.57
CA GLN A 35 -26.61 -2.68 -11.12
C GLN A 35 -26.02 -1.56 -10.25
N LEU A 36 -24.91 -0.95 -10.69
CA LEU A 36 -24.33 0.20 -10.00
C LEU A 36 -25.31 1.37 -9.99
N LEU A 37 -25.96 1.64 -11.12
CA LEU A 37 -26.95 2.69 -11.26
C LEU A 37 -28.18 2.41 -10.39
N ASP A 38 -28.76 1.20 -10.48
CA ASP A 38 -29.93 0.81 -9.70
C ASP A 38 -29.69 0.98 -8.20
N LYS A 39 -28.50 0.61 -7.70
CA LYS A 39 -28.13 0.78 -6.30
C LYS A 39 -27.91 2.24 -5.91
N ALA A 40 -27.39 3.06 -6.80
CA ALA A 40 -27.26 4.48 -6.58
C ALA A 40 -28.64 5.18 -6.50
N GLU A 41 -29.57 4.84 -7.40
CA GLU A 41 -30.94 5.37 -7.42
C GLU A 41 -31.74 5.00 -6.15
N GLN A 42 -31.43 3.85 -5.55
CA GLN A 42 -31.96 3.44 -4.25
C GLN A 42 -31.43 4.28 -3.06
N GLY A 43 -30.59 5.29 -3.31
CA GLY A 43 -30.04 6.18 -2.29
C GLY A 43 -28.79 5.62 -1.60
N ASN A 44 -28.14 4.58 -2.14
CA ASN A 44 -26.93 4.05 -1.53
C ASN A 44 -25.72 4.97 -1.81
N LEU A 45 -25.32 5.72 -0.77
CA LEU A 45 -24.25 6.72 -0.85
C LEU A 45 -22.91 6.15 -1.35
N ALA A 46 -22.59 4.89 -1.08
CA ALA A 46 -21.34 4.28 -1.55
C ALA A 46 -21.34 4.11 -3.08
N TYR A 47 -22.48 3.72 -3.66
CA TYR A 47 -22.64 3.55 -5.10
C TYR A 47 -22.75 4.91 -5.80
N ILE A 48 -23.45 5.88 -5.20
CA ILE A 48 -23.50 7.26 -5.69
C ILE A 48 -22.09 7.85 -5.78
N ARG A 49 -21.28 7.70 -4.73
CA ARG A 49 -19.90 8.20 -4.72
C ARG A 49 -19.04 7.53 -5.79
N GLU A 50 -19.14 6.21 -5.95
CA GLU A 50 -18.39 5.50 -6.99
C GLU A 50 -18.85 5.92 -8.40
N LEU A 51 -20.12 6.28 -8.59
CA LEU A 51 -20.63 6.80 -9.86
C LEU A 51 -20.07 8.19 -10.17
N VAL A 52 -20.05 9.09 -9.17
CA VAL A 52 -19.39 10.41 -9.26
C VAL A 52 -17.90 10.24 -9.59
N ASP A 53 -17.18 9.40 -8.84
CA ASP A 53 -15.75 9.14 -9.04
C ASP A 53 -15.42 8.61 -10.46
N ARG A 54 -16.36 7.93 -11.13
CA ARG A 54 -16.18 7.41 -12.49
C ARG A 54 -16.50 8.43 -13.59
N LEU A 55 -17.44 9.35 -13.34
CA LEU A 55 -17.86 10.36 -14.31
C LEU A 55 -17.00 11.63 -14.21
N ASP A 56 -16.83 12.13 -12.99
CA ASP A 56 -16.11 13.39 -12.72
C ASP A 56 -14.62 13.13 -12.43
N GLY A 57 -14.25 11.86 -12.24
CA GLY A 57 -12.91 11.43 -11.87
C GLY A 57 -12.68 11.44 -10.36
N LYS A 58 -11.68 10.68 -9.92
CA LYS A 58 -11.26 10.69 -8.52
C LYS A 58 -10.42 11.94 -8.23
N PRO A 59 -10.63 12.61 -7.09
CA PRO A 59 -9.73 13.68 -6.67
C PRO A 59 -8.30 13.13 -6.58
N VAL A 60 -7.32 13.90 -7.07
CA VAL A 60 -5.91 13.53 -7.02
C VAL A 60 -5.51 13.31 -5.57
N GLN A 61 -5.19 12.06 -5.21
CA GLN A 61 -4.57 11.78 -3.93
C GLN A 61 -3.14 12.32 -3.95
N VAL A 62 -2.89 13.36 -3.17
CA VAL A 62 -1.53 13.78 -2.84
C VAL A 62 -0.95 12.71 -1.94
N VAL A 63 0.00 11.95 -2.45
CA VAL A 63 0.84 11.08 -1.62
C VAL A 63 1.88 11.99 -0.97
N ASP A 64 1.79 12.21 0.35
CA ASP A 64 2.85 12.87 1.13
C ASP A 64 4.06 11.92 1.18
N ARG A 65 4.83 11.91 0.10
CA ARG A 65 6.10 11.23 0.04
C ARG A 65 7.17 12.21 0.51
N ARG A 66 7.56 12.07 1.78
CA ARG A 66 8.70 12.79 2.34
C ARG A 66 9.97 12.11 1.89
N ASP A 67 10.46 12.52 0.73
CA ASP A 67 11.82 12.19 0.33
C ASP A 67 12.76 13.08 1.14
N VAL A 68 13.35 12.51 2.19
CA VAL A 68 14.41 13.16 2.98
C VAL A 68 15.75 12.79 2.34
N PRO A 69 16.58 13.78 1.94
CA PRO A 69 17.93 13.52 1.46
C PRO A 69 18.72 12.70 2.47
N ILE A 70 19.62 11.83 1.99
CA ILE A 70 20.39 10.95 2.88
C ILE A 70 21.25 11.74 3.87
N GLU A 71 21.66 12.95 3.47
CA GLU A 71 22.46 13.89 4.24
C GLU A 71 21.68 14.53 5.40
N GLU A 72 20.35 14.51 5.35
CA GLU A 72 19.46 15.04 6.39
C GLU A 72 18.99 13.95 7.37
N LEU A 73 19.30 12.68 7.09
CA LEU A 73 19.01 11.56 7.98
C LEU A 73 20.10 11.45 9.05
N SER A 74 19.70 11.36 10.32
CA SER A 74 20.64 11.00 11.38
C SER A 74 21.13 9.56 11.20
N ASP A 75 22.31 9.25 11.73
CA ASP A 75 22.84 7.87 11.73
C ASP A 75 21.84 6.89 12.35
N ALA A 76 21.13 7.30 13.42
CA ALA A 76 20.10 6.48 14.04
C ALA A 76 18.92 6.19 13.10
N GLU A 77 18.53 7.13 12.24
CA GLU A 77 17.51 6.93 11.20
C GLU A 77 18.01 6.00 10.11
N LEU A 78 19.25 6.18 9.65
CA LEU A 78 19.88 5.29 8.67
C LEU A 78 19.97 3.85 9.19
N TYR A 79 20.38 3.67 10.44
CA TYR A 79 20.42 2.35 11.08
C TYR A 79 19.04 1.70 11.17
N ARG A 80 17.99 2.47 11.50
CA ARG A 80 16.60 1.95 11.54
C ARG A 80 16.10 1.49 10.18
N ILE A 81 16.44 2.24 9.12
CA ILE A 81 16.10 1.88 7.74
C ILE A 81 16.89 0.63 7.32
N ALA A 82 18.19 0.59 7.58
CA ALA A 82 19.07 -0.53 7.25
C ALA A 82 18.67 -1.84 7.98
N ALA A 83 18.14 -1.73 9.20
CA ALA A 83 17.61 -2.86 9.97
C ALA A 83 16.25 -3.37 9.48
N GLY A 84 15.69 -2.83 8.39
CA GLY A 84 14.44 -3.29 7.79
C GLY A 84 13.18 -2.62 8.33
N GLY A 85 13.30 -1.46 9.00
CA GLY A 85 12.19 -0.51 9.19
C GLY A 85 10.94 -1.07 9.87
N GLY A 86 11.09 -1.78 10.99
CA GLY A 86 9.97 -2.45 11.66
C GLY A 86 9.75 -2.18 13.15
N LEU A 87 10.53 -1.31 13.80
CA LEU A 87 10.41 -1.09 15.25
C LEU A 87 10.02 0.35 15.55
N SER A 88 8.79 0.51 16.06
CA SER A 88 8.32 1.76 16.66
C SER A 88 9.16 2.11 17.88
N PRO A 89 9.27 3.41 18.25
CA PRO A 89 10.04 3.88 19.40
C PRO A 89 9.70 3.14 20.71
N ASP A 90 8.45 2.68 20.86
CA ASP A 90 8.00 1.93 22.04
C ASP A 90 8.74 0.61 22.27
N THR A 91 9.30 0.00 21.21
CA THR A 91 10.00 -1.29 21.35
C THR A 91 11.44 -1.14 21.86
N MET A 92 12.05 0.05 21.68
CA MET A 92 13.43 0.30 22.12
C MET A 92 13.56 0.46 23.65
N LEU A 93 12.50 0.88 24.34
CA LEU A 93 12.47 1.03 25.81
C LEU A 93 12.45 -0.32 26.56
N LEU A 94 12.21 -1.42 25.84
CA LEU A 94 12.12 -2.78 26.42
C LEU A 94 13.38 -3.63 26.19
N MET A 95 14.38 -3.11 25.48
CA MET A 95 15.66 -3.81 25.35
C MET A 95 16.51 -3.58 26.60
N PRO A 96 16.92 -4.64 27.32
CA PRO A 96 17.83 -4.48 28.44
C PRO A 96 19.18 -3.94 27.92
N PRO A 97 19.84 -3.04 28.65
CA PRO A 97 21.09 -2.45 28.21
C PRO A 97 22.15 -3.53 27.97
N ALA A 98 22.87 -3.42 26.86
CA ALA A 98 23.95 -4.32 26.53
C ALA A 98 24.99 -4.31 27.66
N LYS A 99 25.30 -5.49 28.22
CA LYS A 99 26.36 -5.64 29.23
C LYS A 99 27.69 -5.28 28.59
N VAL A 100 28.22 -4.12 28.96
CA VAL A 100 29.60 -3.72 28.67
C VAL A 100 30.52 -4.71 29.41
N ARG A 101 31.27 -5.54 28.67
CA ARG A 101 32.36 -6.34 29.24
C ARG A 101 33.52 -5.40 29.55
N SER A 102 33.78 -5.18 30.82
CA SER A 102 35.01 -4.57 31.33
C SER A 102 36.07 -5.66 31.44
N ASP A 103 37.06 -5.65 30.54
CA ASP A 103 38.32 -6.35 30.77
C ASP A 103 39.44 -5.29 30.81
N ASP A 104 39.92 -5.02 32.04
CA ASP A 104 41.10 -4.19 32.33
C ASP A 104 42.39 -4.98 32.02
N PRO A 105 43.46 -4.33 31.52
CA PRO A 105 44.77 -4.95 31.37
C PRO A 105 45.57 -4.88 32.69
N SER A 106 46.21 -5.99 33.08
CA SER A 106 47.33 -6.02 34.04
C SER A 106 48.67 -6.11 33.33
#